data_AF-A0A8J7LWX1-F1
#
_entry.id   AF-A0A8J7LWX1-F1
#
_cell.length_a   1.000
_cell.length_b   1.000
_cell.length_c   1.000
_cell.angle_alpha   90.00
_cell.angle_beta   90.00
_cell.angle_gamma   90.00
#
_symmetry.space_group_name_H-M   'P 1'
#
loop_
_entity.id
_entity.type
_entity.pdbx_description
1 polymer ?
#
loop_
_entity_poly.entity_id
_entity_poly.type
_entity_poly.pdbx_seq_one_letter_code
_entity_poly.pdbx_strand_id
1 'polypeptide(L)'
;MKIEFDKIISPYSYPFSAAEVKQVLAECVPPDILATLSKVHFGCKQRTTQEARIVGRGSSFEIRINFCPKDGKTNLLSDKREWREIVELCGGRADSKARTVMWTLLAAKKYAAFLIAHEVGHVAYAHRNGFGGINGRKSSPSEESWCDAFARTFLQRL
;
A
#
# COMPACT_ATOMS: atom_id res chain seq x y z
N MET A 1 -1.32 13.41 11.25
CA MET A 1 -1.24 12.00 10.82
C MET A 1 -0.07 11.29 11.49
N LYS A 2 -0.33 10.16 12.15
CA LYS A 2 0.68 9.33 12.85
C LYS A 2 1.25 8.26 11.91
N ILE A 3 2.53 7.91 12.05
CA ILE A 3 3.15 6.80 11.31
C ILE A 3 3.74 5.83 12.33
N GLU A 4 3.38 4.56 12.21
CA GLU A 4 3.83 3.49 13.11
C GLU A 4 4.35 2.29 12.34
N PHE A 5 5.28 1.57 12.95
CA PHE A 5 5.86 0.33 12.45
C PHE A 5 5.80 -0.72 13.56
N ASP A 6 5.35 -1.93 13.23
CA ASP A 6 5.48 -3.07 14.14
C ASP A 6 6.95 -3.37 14.38
N LYS A 7 7.27 -3.94 15.55
CA LYS A 7 8.61 -4.49 15.78
C LYS A 7 8.81 -5.69 14.85
N ILE A 8 9.89 -5.66 14.09
CA ILE A 8 10.31 -6.77 13.24
C ILE A 8 11.66 -7.30 13.71
N ILE A 9 11.93 -8.57 13.40
CA ILE A 9 13.19 -9.24 13.71
C ILE A 9 13.89 -9.54 12.39
N SER A 10 15.22 -9.47 12.40
CA SER A 10 16.03 -9.92 11.26
C SER A 10 15.59 -11.33 10.81
N PRO A 11 15.45 -11.58 9.50
CA PRO A 11 15.92 -10.74 8.38
C PRO A 11 14.82 -9.91 7.70
N TYR A 12 13.74 -9.59 8.41
CA TYR A 12 12.69 -8.71 7.87
C TYR A 12 13.13 -7.25 7.90
N SER A 13 12.69 -6.49 6.89
CA SER A 13 12.93 -5.05 6.81
C SER A 13 11.70 -4.31 6.27
N TYR A 14 11.53 -3.06 6.69
CA TYR A 14 10.63 -2.13 6.01
C TYR A 14 11.40 -1.34 4.95
N PRO A 15 10.81 -1.09 3.77
CA PRO A 15 11.49 -0.35 2.72
C PRO A 15 11.63 1.14 3.02
N PHE A 16 10.83 1.66 3.97
CA PHE A 16 10.80 3.08 4.32
C PHE A 16 11.08 3.33 5.80
N SER A 17 11.75 4.46 6.05
CA SER A 17 11.72 5.18 7.32
C SER A 17 10.42 5.98 7.48
N ALA A 18 10.12 6.41 8.71
CA ALA A 18 8.98 7.29 8.97
C ALA A 18 9.05 8.62 8.19
N ALA A 19 10.25 9.15 7.95
CA ALA A 19 10.43 10.40 7.20
C ALA A 19 10.07 10.23 5.71
N GLU A 20 10.47 9.12 5.10
CA GLU A 20 10.14 8.82 3.70
C GLU A 20 8.64 8.57 3.52
N VAL A 21 7.99 7.88 4.47
CA VAL A 21 6.52 7.74 4.45
C VAL A 21 5.83 9.11 4.48
N LYS A 22 6.34 10.07 5.27
CA LYS A 22 5.78 11.45 5.26
C LYS A 22 5.92 12.13 3.90
N GLN A 23 7.03 11.93 3.21
CA GLN A 23 7.25 12.50 1.88
C GLN A 23 6.26 11.92 0.87
N VAL A 24 6.13 10.59 0.82
CA VAL A 24 5.14 9.91 -0.04
C VAL A 24 3.73 10.44 0.22
N LEU A 25 3.34 10.57 1.49
CA LEU A 25 2.01 11.08 1.85
C LEU A 25 1.82 12.55 1.45
N ALA A 26 2.84 13.39 1.59
CA ALA A 26 2.77 14.80 1.19
C ALA A 26 2.55 14.96 -0.32
N GLU A 27 3.04 14.01 -1.12
CA GLU A 27 2.91 14.04 -2.58
C GLU A 27 1.63 13.39 -3.10
N CYS A 28 1.14 12.32 -2.44
CA CYS A 28 0.02 11.54 -2.95
C CYS A 28 -1.32 11.85 -2.28
N VAL A 29 -1.37 12.47 -1.10
CA VAL A 29 -2.64 12.75 -0.39
C VAL A 29 -3.26 14.05 -0.89
N PRO A 30 -4.47 14.01 -1.48
CA PRO A 30 -5.23 15.23 -1.79
C PRO A 30 -5.49 16.08 -0.53
N PRO A 31 -5.35 17.42 -0.60
CA PRO A 31 -5.48 18.29 0.58
C PRO A 31 -6.84 18.17 1.31
N ASP A 32 -7.91 17.94 0.57
CA ASP A 32 -9.29 17.81 1.07
C ASP A 32 -9.50 16.56 1.94
N ILE A 33 -8.72 15.49 1.72
CA ILE A 33 -8.81 14.26 2.53
C ILE A 33 -7.74 14.16 3.61
N LEU A 34 -6.79 15.09 3.69
CA LEU A 34 -5.67 15.02 4.63
C LEU A 34 -6.14 14.90 6.09
N ALA A 35 -7.19 15.66 6.46
CA ALA A 35 -7.77 15.62 7.80
C ALA A 35 -8.49 14.30 8.12
N THR A 36 -8.87 13.53 7.09
CA THR A 36 -9.53 12.22 7.27
C THR A 36 -8.52 11.10 7.53
N LEU A 37 -7.24 11.28 7.20
CA LEU A 37 -6.19 10.30 7.44
C LEU A 37 -5.55 10.49 8.82
N SER A 38 -5.92 9.62 9.76
CA SER A 38 -5.42 9.67 11.12
C SER A 38 -4.04 9.03 11.27
N LYS A 39 -3.81 7.89 10.60
CA LYS A 39 -2.66 7.02 10.82
C LYS A 39 -2.28 6.19 9.58
N VAL A 40 -0.98 5.98 9.39
CA VAL A 40 -0.43 4.90 8.55
C VAL A 40 0.32 3.90 9.43
N HIS A 41 -0.02 2.63 9.33
CA HIS A 41 0.56 1.54 10.12
C HIS A 41 1.26 0.53 9.19
N PHE A 42 2.55 0.30 9.40
CA PHE A 42 3.30 -0.76 8.75
C PHE A 42 3.40 -1.99 9.65
N GLY A 43 2.77 -3.09 9.23
CA GLY A 43 2.80 -4.37 9.91
C GLY A 43 3.66 -5.40 9.18
N CYS A 44 3.90 -6.53 9.82
CA CYS A 44 4.66 -7.64 9.22
C CYS A 44 4.03 -9.00 9.55
N LYS A 45 2.84 -9.24 8.99
CA LYS A 45 2.08 -10.48 9.16
C LYS A 45 2.34 -11.42 8.00
N GLN A 46 2.98 -12.55 8.29
CA GLN A 46 3.38 -13.53 7.27
C GLN A 46 2.22 -14.36 6.71
N ARG A 47 1.07 -14.42 7.40
CA ARG A 47 -0.07 -15.27 7.04
C ARG A 47 -1.18 -14.57 6.26
N THR A 48 -1.02 -13.29 5.94
CA THR A 48 -2.03 -12.55 5.18
C THR A 48 -1.62 -12.41 3.72
N THR A 49 -2.61 -12.52 2.84
CA THR A 49 -2.50 -12.20 1.42
C THR A 49 -2.87 -10.76 1.11
N GLN A 50 -3.29 -10.00 2.13
CA GLN A 50 -3.67 -8.60 2.01
C GLN A 50 -2.48 -7.70 2.36
N GLU A 51 -1.89 -7.09 1.34
CA GLU A 51 -0.68 -6.24 1.46
C GLU A 51 -1.02 -4.82 1.92
N ALA A 52 -2.24 -4.37 1.66
CA ALA A 52 -2.69 -3.07 2.10
C ALA A 52 -4.20 -3.07 2.33
N ARG A 53 -4.66 -2.15 3.19
CA ARG A 53 -6.07 -1.83 3.38
C ARG A 53 -6.26 -0.54 4.14
N ILE A 54 -7.44 0.04 4.00
CA ILE A 54 -7.95 1.04 4.93
C ILE A 54 -8.84 0.44 6.03
N VAL A 55 -8.83 1.10 7.19
CA VAL A 55 -9.71 0.79 8.32
C VAL A 55 -10.43 2.08 8.74
N GLY A 56 -11.76 2.07 8.68
CA GLY A 56 -12.58 3.18 9.16
C GLY A 56 -12.59 3.28 10.69
N ARG A 57 -12.47 4.50 11.20
CA ARG A 57 -12.50 4.88 12.62
C ARG A 57 -13.38 6.13 12.79
N GLY A 58 -14.69 5.92 12.83
CA GLY A 58 -15.66 7.02 12.85
C GLY A 58 -15.54 7.85 11.57
N SER A 59 -15.17 9.12 11.71
CA SER A 59 -14.95 10.07 10.60
C SER A 59 -13.53 10.03 10.00
N SER A 60 -12.67 9.14 10.50
CA SER A 60 -11.27 9.04 10.04
C SER A 60 -10.94 7.66 9.49
N PHE A 61 -9.84 7.57 8.77
CA PHE A 61 -9.29 6.34 8.20
C PHE A 61 -7.87 6.10 8.73
N GLU A 62 -7.53 4.82 8.89
CA GLU A 62 -6.18 4.32 9.06
C GLU A 62 -5.78 3.56 7.80
N ILE A 63 -4.60 3.82 7.25
CA ILE A 63 -3.99 2.97 6.22
C ILE A 63 -3.14 1.91 6.91
N ARG A 64 -3.27 0.65 6.52
CA ARG A 64 -2.46 -0.46 7.03
C ARG A 64 -1.72 -1.12 5.89
N ILE A 65 -0.40 -1.06 5.92
CA ILE A 65 0.49 -1.69 4.97
C ILE A 65 1.11 -2.93 5.62
N ASN A 66 1.09 -4.06 4.91
CA ASN A 66 1.67 -5.32 5.33
C ASN A 66 2.69 -5.77 4.28
N PHE A 67 3.76 -5.00 4.15
CA PHE A 67 4.84 -5.26 3.22
C PHE A 67 6.19 -5.13 3.94
N CYS A 68 6.81 -6.27 4.22
CA CYS A 68 8.10 -6.38 4.90
C CYS A 68 8.91 -7.52 4.23
N PRO A 69 9.74 -7.22 3.22
CA PRO A 69 10.58 -8.23 2.60
C PRO A 69 11.55 -8.88 3.60
N LYS A 70 11.69 -10.21 3.50
CA LYS A 70 12.70 -11.00 4.21
C LYS A 70 13.89 -11.19 3.29
N ASP A 71 15.06 -10.64 3.63
CA ASP A 71 16.25 -10.68 2.75
C ASP A 71 15.94 -10.25 1.30
N GLY A 72 15.14 -9.18 1.14
CA GLY A 72 14.72 -8.69 -0.17
C GLY A 72 13.72 -9.57 -0.91
N LYS A 73 13.02 -10.49 -0.23
CA LYS A 73 12.03 -11.39 -0.85
C LYS A 73 10.67 -11.35 -0.15
N THR A 74 9.61 -11.50 -0.92
CA THR A 74 8.25 -11.81 -0.43
C THR A 74 7.69 -13.04 -1.13
N ASN A 75 6.62 -13.61 -0.60
CA ASN A 75 5.89 -14.65 -1.29
C ASN A 75 5.11 -14.07 -2.48
N LEU A 76 4.93 -14.88 -3.52
CA LEU A 76 3.97 -14.60 -4.58
C LEU A 76 2.56 -14.74 -4.00
N LEU A 77 1.84 -13.62 -3.88
CA LEU A 77 0.52 -13.61 -3.23
C LEU A 77 -0.64 -13.88 -4.20
N SER A 78 -0.43 -13.64 -5.49
CA SER A 78 -1.44 -13.79 -6.52
C SER A 78 -0.84 -14.24 -7.84
N ASP A 79 -1.56 -15.10 -8.55
CA ASP A 79 -1.25 -15.48 -9.94
C ASP A 79 -1.97 -14.60 -10.97
N LYS A 80 -2.77 -13.63 -10.50
CA LYS A 80 -3.43 -12.67 -11.38
C LYS A 80 -2.40 -11.81 -12.11
N ARG A 81 -2.65 -11.64 -13.41
CA ARG A 81 -1.78 -10.87 -14.30
C ARG A 81 -1.63 -9.43 -13.85
N GLU A 82 -2.73 -8.80 -13.44
CA GLU A 82 -2.78 -7.39 -13.04
C GLU A 82 -1.87 -7.12 -11.84
N TRP A 83 -1.87 -8.01 -10.85
CA TRP A 83 -0.99 -7.89 -9.68
C TRP A 83 0.48 -8.02 -10.09
N ARG A 84 0.81 -8.97 -10.98
CA ARG A 84 2.18 -9.15 -11.48
C ARG A 84 2.66 -7.93 -12.27
N GLU A 85 1.81 -7.35 -13.10
CA GLU A 85 2.12 -6.12 -13.84
C GLU A 85 2.43 -4.95 -12.90
N ILE A 86 1.77 -4.83 -11.75
CA ILE A 86 2.09 -3.82 -10.72
C ILE A 86 3.45 -4.11 -10.08
N VAL A 87 3.72 -5.37 -9.73
CA VAL A 87 5.01 -5.79 -9.16
C VAL A 87 6.15 -5.47 -10.12
N GLU A 88 6.00 -5.83 -11.38
CA GLU A 88 7.00 -5.59 -12.43
C GLU A 88 7.15 -4.10 -12.75
N LEU A 89 6.06 -3.33 -12.77
CA LEU A 89 6.10 -1.87 -12.90
C LEU A 89 6.94 -1.22 -11.80
N CYS A 90 6.89 -1.75 -10.58
CA CYS A 90 7.70 -1.28 -9.46
C CYS A 90 9.15 -1.79 -9.51
N GLY A 91 9.50 -2.67 -10.45
CA GLY A 91 10.82 -3.28 -10.59
C GLY A 91 11.03 -4.56 -9.77
N GLY A 92 9.96 -5.11 -9.17
CA GLY A 92 9.97 -6.42 -8.54
C GLY A 92 10.11 -7.54 -9.59
N ARG A 93 10.80 -8.62 -9.23
CA ARG A 93 11.00 -9.77 -10.13
C ARG A 93 10.24 -10.97 -9.57
N ALA A 94 9.10 -11.29 -10.18
CA ALA A 94 8.29 -12.43 -9.77
C ALA A 94 8.85 -13.74 -10.33
N ASP A 95 9.08 -14.72 -9.45
CA ASP A 95 9.42 -16.10 -9.81
C ASP A 95 8.22 -17.00 -9.51
N SER A 96 7.52 -17.40 -10.58
CA SER A 96 6.36 -18.29 -10.49
C SER A 96 6.72 -19.69 -10.00
N LYS A 97 7.92 -20.19 -10.30
CA LYS A 97 8.37 -21.53 -9.88
C LYS A 97 8.73 -21.54 -8.40
N ALA A 98 9.52 -20.55 -7.97
CA ALA A 98 9.91 -20.41 -6.57
C ALA A 98 8.79 -19.81 -5.70
N ARG A 99 7.66 -19.39 -6.27
CA ARG A 99 6.53 -18.76 -5.57
C ARG A 99 6.96 -17.53 -4.75
N THR A 100 7.89 -16.74 -5.28
CA THR A 100 8.44 -15.55 -4.59
C THR A 100 8.52 -14.34 -5.51
N VAL A 101 8.68 -13.17 -4.91
CA VAL A 101 9.09 -11.95 -5.60
C VAL A 101 10.38 -11.46 -4.97
N MET A 102 11.36 -11.14 -5.81
CA MET A 102 12.60 -10.50 -5.39
C MET A 102 12.51 -8.98 -5.55
N TRP A 103 13.04 -8.27 -4.57
CA TRP A 103 13.01 -6.83 -4.46
C TRP A 103 14.41 -6.29 -4.23
N THR A 104 14.82 -5.32 -5.06
CA THR A 104 15.86 -4.38 -4.64
C THR A 104 15.24 -3.39 -3.66
N LEU A 105 16.07 -2.66 -2.90
CA LEU A 105 15.55 -1.63 -1.98
C LEU A 105 14.72 -0.58 -2.74
N LEU A 106 15.17 -0.14 -3.91
CA LEU A 106 14.43 0.82 -4.74
C LEU A 106 13.08 0.26 -5.20
N ALA A 107 13.04 -0.99 -5.67
CA ALA A 107 11.80 -1.62 -6.10
C ALA A 107 10.82 -1.80 -4.94
N ALA A 108 11.32 -2.21 -3.77
CA ALA A 108 10.52 -2.32 -2.55
C ALA A 108 9.93 -0.97 -2.12
N LYS A 109 10.71 0.12 -2.25
CA LYS A 109 10.22 1.49 -1.99
C LYS A 109 9.13 1.89 -2.98
N LYS A 110 9.33 1.69 -4.28
CA LYS A 110 8.30 1.97 -5.30
C LYS A 110 7.01 1.19 -5.02
N TYR A 111 7.14 -0.11 -4.72
CA TYR A 111 5.97 -0.94 -4.41
C TYR A 111 5.26 -0.50 -3.13
N ALA A 112 5.99 -0.19 -2.05
CA ALA A 112 5.37 0.35 -0.85
C ALA A 112 4.70 1.72 -1.09
N ALA A 113 5.29 2.57 -1.93
CA ALA A 113 4.71 3.86 -2.31
C ALA A 113 3.41 3.66 -3.11
N PHE A 114 3.39 2.69 -4.02
CA PHE A 114 2.17 2.26 -4.72
C PHE A 114 1.08 1.83 -3.74
N LEU A 115 1.40 0.93 -2.80
CA LEU A 115 0.43 0.44 -1.81
C LEU A 115 -0.14 1.60 -0.98
N ILE A 116 0.69 2.55 -0.53
CA ILE A 116 0.21 3.74 0.19
C ILE A 116 -0.75 4.55 -0.70
N ALA A 117 -0.34 4.87 -1.93
CA ALA A 117 -1.14 5.68 -2.84
C ALA A 117 -2.46 5.00 -3.23
N HIS A 118 -2.47 3.68 -3.38
CA HIS A 118 -3.68 2.90 -3.65
C HIS A 118 -4.70 3.05 -2.52
N GLU A 119 -4.25 2.92 -1.28
CA GLU A 119 -5.12 3.08 -0.11
C GLU A 119 -5.56 4.53 0.11
N VAL A 120 -4.70 5.51 -0.20
CA VAL A 120 -5.10 6.92 -0.28
C VAL A 120 -6.19 7.10 -1.34
N GLY A 121 -6.10 6.40 -2.47
CA GLY A 121 -7.14 6.33 -3.49
C GLY A 121 -8.48 5.86 -2.93
N HIS A 122 -8.50 4.79 -2.14
CA HIS A 122 -9.75 4.35 -1.49
C HIS A 122 -10.34 5.41 -0.55
N VAL A 123 -9.50 6.13 0.20
CA VAL A 123 -9.98 7.23 1.06
C VAL A 123 -10.53 8.40 0.22
N ALA A 124 -9.84 8.77 -0.85
CA ALA A 124 -10.28 9.81 -1.79
C ALA A 124 -11.62 9.45 -2.43
N TYR A 125 -11.76 8.21 -2.87
CA TYR A 125 -12.99 7.68 -3.45
C TYR A 125 -14.14 7.68 -2.43
N ALA A 126 -13.88 7.23 -1.21
CA ALA A 126 -14.87 7.25 -0.13
C ALA A 126 -15.32 8.67 0.22
N HIS A 127 -14.36 9.61 0.33
CA HIS A 127 -14.63 11.02 0.59
C HIS A 127 -15.52 11.64 -0.49
N ARG A 128 -15.16 11.47 -1.77
CA ARG A 128 -15.89 12.02 -2.92
C ARG A 128 -17.34 11.53 -3.01
N ASN A 129 -17.60 10.30 -2.56
CA ASN A 129 -18.92 9.68 -2.62
C ASN A 129 -19.70 9.75 -1.30
N GLY A 130 -19.19 10.50 -0.30
CA GLY A 130 -19.88 10.69 0.98
C GLY A 130 -19.94 9.44 1.86
N PHE A 131 -19.07 8.45 1.64
CA PHE A 131 -19.04 7.24 2.46
C PHE A 131 -18.27 7.50 3.77
N GLY A 132 -19.02 7.76 4.86
CA GLY A 132 -18.46 7.88 6.20
C GLY A 132 -18.18 6.50 6.81
N GLY A 133 -16.91 6.14 6.95
CA GLY A 133 -16.48 4.89 7.61
C GLY A 133 -16.81 3.62 6.82
N ILE A 134 -15.80 3.01 6.19
CA ILE A 134 -15.98 1.78 5.41
C ILE A 134 -16.02 0.58 6.36
N ASN A 135 -17.16 0.35 7.01
CA ASN A 135 -17.40 -0.88 7.75
C ASN A 135 -18.00 -1.94 6.82
N GLY A 136 -17.16 -2.86 6.36
CA GLY A 136 -17.59 -4.10 5.70
C GLY A 136 -17.96 -3.99 4.21
N ARG A 137 -17.80 -2.84 3.57
CA ARG A 137 -17.96 -2.74 2.11
C ARG A 137 -16.73 -3.34 1.42
N LYS A 138 -16.96 -4.33 0.57
CA LYS A 138 -15.95 -4.76 -0.41
C LYS A 138 -15.89 -3.71 -1.51
N SER A 139 -14.69 -3.28 -1.87
CA SER A 139 -14.47 -2.40 -3.02
C SER A 139 -15.08 -3.02 -4.27
N SER A 140 -15.73 -2.20 -5.10
CA SER A 140 -16.16 -2.66 -6.42
C SER A 140 -14.97 -2.77 -7.37
N PRO A 141 -15.03 -3.59 -8.45
CA PRO A 141 -13.99 -3.62 -9.46
C PRO A 141 -13.68 -2.24 -10.06
N SER A 142 -14.70 -1.38 -10.21
CA SER A 142 -14.53 -0.01 -10.67
C SER A 142 -13.77 0.87 -9.69
N GLU A 143 -13.98 0.69 -8.37
CA GLU A 143 -13.25 1.40 -7.33
C GLU A 143 -11.79 0.96 -7.31
N GLU A 144 -11.51 -0.34 -7.30
CA GLU A 144 -10.16 -0.88 -7.37
C GLU A 144 -9.41 -0.39 -8.61
N SER A 145 -10.07 -0.39 -9.78
CA SER A 145 -9.45 0.10 -11.02
C SER A 145 -9.12 1.60 -10.96
N TRP A 146 -9.97 2.39 -10.31
CA TRP A 146 -9.72 3.82 -10.10
C TRP A 146 -8.55 4.04 -9.13
N CYS A 147 -8.47 3.26 -8.05
CA CYS A 147 -7.39 3.33 -7.06
C CYS A 147 -6.04 2.89 -7.67
N ASP A 148 -6.04 1.83 -8.48
CA ASP A 148 -4.87 1.40 -9.25
C ASP A 148 -4.39 2.50 -10.19
N ALA A 149 -5.30 3.15 -10.92
CA ALA A 149 -4.96 4.24 -11.83
C ALA A 149 -4.38 5.44 -11.07
N PHE A 150 -5.00 5.82 -9.95
CA PHE A 150 -4.51 6.87 -9.06
C PHE A 150 -3.07 6.59 -8.59
N ALA A 151 -2.82 5.38 -8.10
CA ALA A 151 -1.49 4.96 -7.61
C ALA A 151 -0.45 4.89 -8.73
N ARG A 152 -0.82 4.42 -9.93
CA ARG A 152 0.06 4.40 -11.11
C ARG A 152 0.45 5.80 -11.56
N THR A 153 -0.49 6.74 -11.59
CA THR A 153 -0.21 8.14 -11.93
C THR A 153 0.74 8.78 -10.92
N PHE A 154 0.63 8.43 -9.63
CA PHE A 154 1.59 8.87 -8.62
C PHE A 154 2.99 8.25 -8.85
N LEU A 155 3.07 6.93 -9.10
CA LEU A 155 4.34 6.24 -9.37
C LEU A 155 5.12 6.83 -10.54
N GLN A 156 4.45 7.31 -11.59
CA GLN A 156 5.10 7.93 -12.75
C GLN A 156 5.83 9.23 -12.42
N ARG A 157 5.58 9.82 -11.24
CA ARG A 157 6.21 11.05 -10.76
C ARG A 157 7.42 10.79 -9.84
N LEU A 158 7.67 9.52 -9.47
CA LEU A 158 8.77 9.07 -8.60
C LEU A 158 9.97 8.55 -9.41
#